data_AF-A0A965DK57-F1
#
_entry.id   AF-A0A965DK57-F1
#
_cell.length_a   1.000
_cell.length_b   1.000
_cell.length_c   1.000
_cell.angle_alpha   90.00
_cell.angle_beta   90.00
_cell.angle_gamma   90.00
#
_symmetry.space_group_name_H-M   'P 1'
#
loop_
_entity.id
_entity.type
_entity.pdbx_description
1 polymer ?
#
loop_
_entity_poly.entity_id
_entity_poly.type
_entity_poly.pdbx_seq_one_letter_code
_entity_poly.pdbx_strand_id
1 'polypeptide(L)'
;MSEPSELTKFKQNILSKSKVTQGVYVSNYKKLRELLQDEDIASCSQKRVIDVVQDIDNRNSQQALINVAFLIRRYEEMGINELDAYRKKNEVLIREKKFETNEALAEKLPAYDTLVDYVDSLLKAKKYIQYIINYLLLYYQVRNADLIFDFVVLKKDTKDKSKNYLWLNARMKRVHYIRNVYKTAKIIKSNGKDAGYGQKAINITDPVFVGVMKLLAAEQKKENKPIVFFPITDNIGYYIKKMTYENLGETLIFKAVVNHFRDNVNMLKQIEFNRGATIKVILDSYDVESEPINEGGAPHAQLR
;
A
#
# COMPACT_ATOMS: atom_id res chain seq x y z
N MET A 1 -25.01 -2.27 36.91
CA MET A 1 -23.92 -2.49 35.93
C MET A 1 -23.35 -1.13 35.60
N SER A 2 -22.05 -0.90 35.75
CA SER A 2 -21.44 0.38 35.37
C SER A 2 -21.58 0.60 33.87
N GLU A 3 -21.82 1.84 33.44
CA GLU A 3 -21.83 2.16 32.02
C GLU A 3 -20.48 1.77 31.36
N PRO A 4 -20.48 1.20 30.15
CA PRO A 4 -19.26 0.88 29.44
C PRO A 4 -18.49 2.17 29.11
N SER A 5 -17.18 2.17 29.34
CA SER A 5 -16.31 3.31 29.03
C SER A 5 -16.39 3.74 27.56
N GLU A 6 -16.11 5.02 27.27
CA GLU A 6 -16.11 5.55 25.89
C GLU A 6 -15.25 4.70 24.94
N LEU A 7 -14.06 4.27 25.37
CA LEU A 7 -13.21 3.36 24.59
C LEU A 7 -13.91 2.03 24.26
N THR A 8 -14.69 1.48 25.19
CA THR A 8 -15.42 0.23 24.98
C THR A 8 -16.52 0.41 23.94
N LYS A 9 -17.30 1.48 24.05
CA LYS A 9 -18.31 1.86 23.04
C LYS A 9 -17.67 2.10 21.68
N PHE A 10 -16.55 2.83 21.63
CA PHE A 10 -15.83 3.10 20.40
C PHE A 10 -15.31 1.82 19.73
N LYS A 11 -14.75 0.89 20.50
CA LYS A 11 -14.31 -0.43 19.99
C LYS A 11 -15.45 -1.20 19.34
N GLN A 12 -16.65 -1.20 19.94
CA GLN A 12 -17.83 -1.86 19.39
C GLN A 12 -18.20 -1.27 18.02
N ASN A 13 -18.19 0.06 17.91
CA ASN A 13 -18.53 0.77 16.68
C ASN A 13 -17.54 0.55 15.51
N ILE A 14 -16.31 0.10 15.80
CA ILE A 14 -15.28 -0.18 14.77
C ILE A 14 -15.06 -1.67 14.50
N LEU A 15 -15.84 -2.57 15.09
CA LEU A 15 -15.68 -4.03 14.93
C LEU A 15 -15.77 -4.50 13.47
N SER A 16 -16.50 -3.77 12.62
CA SER A 16 -16.63 -4.04 11.20
C SER A 16 -15.35 -3.76 10.39
N LYS A 17 -14.36 -3.05 10.97
CA LYS A 17 -13.08 -2.74 10.31
C LYS A 17 -12.08 -3.89 10.49
N SER A 18 -11.03 -3.91 9.67
CA SER A 18 -9.95 -4.91 9.82
C SER A 18 -9.27 -4.80 11.20
N LYS A 19 -8.73 -5.91 11.74
CA LYS A 19 -8.04 -5.91 13.04
C LYS A 19 -6.90 -4.88 13.12
N VAL A 20 -6.13 -4.73 12.04
CA VAL A 20 -5.06 -3.72 11.94
C VAL A 20 -5.63 -2.31 12.04
N THR A 21 -6.70 -2.05 11.29
CA THR A 21 -7.40 -0.77 11.32
C THR A 21 -7.95 -0.47 12.72
N GLN A 22 -8.58 -1.45 13.38
CA GLN A 22 -9.07 -1.30 14.76
C GLN A 22 -7.92 -0.91 15.71
N GLY A 23 -6.76 -1.57 15.59
CA GLY A 23 -5.56 -1.24 16.37
C GLY A 23 -5.11 0.21 16.19
N VAL A 24 -5.10 0.71 14.94
CA VAL A 24 -4.75 2.11 14.64
C VAL A 24 -5.76 3.08 15.26
N TYR A 25 -7.06 2.84 15.13
CA TYR A 25 -8.10 3.69 15.73
C TYR A 25 -7.98 3.72 17.26
N VAL A 26 -7.74 2.58 17.90
CA VAL A 26 -7.55 2.49 19.37
C VAL A 26 -6.27 3.19 19.81
N SER A 27 -5.18 3.08 19.05
CA SER A 27 -3.93 3.79 19.36
C SER A 27 -4.12 5.30 19.27
N ASN A 28 -4.78 5.79 18.22
CA ASN A 28 -5.07 7.21 18.04
C ASN A 28 -6.06 7.73 19.09
N TYR A 29 -7.05 6.92 19.49
CA TYR A 29 -7.93 7.24 20.62
C TYR A 29 -7.12 7.51 21.89
N LYS A 30 -6.25 6.57 22.28
CA LYS A 30 -5.45 6.69 23.50
C LYS A 30 -4.57 7.93 23.47
N LYS A 31 -3.89 8.17 22.34
CA LYS A 31 -3.06 9.36 22.14
C LYS A 31 -3.87 10.66 22.26
N LEU A 32 -5.06 10.73 21.67
CA LEU A 32 -5.89 11.93 21.77
C LEU A 32 -6.39 12.13 23.21
N ARG A 33 -6.77 11.07 23.91
CA ARG A 33 -7.18 11.12 25.31
C ARG A 33 -6.06 11.61 26.22
N GLU A 34 -4.84 11.15 26.00
CA GLU A 34 -3.64 11.63 26.72
C GLU A 34 -3.42 13.14 26.49
N LEU A 35 -3.54 13.62 25.25
CA LEU A 35 -3.47 15.06 24.94
C LEU A 35 -4.60 15.87 25.59
N LEU A 36 -5.74 15.24 25.87
CA LEU A 36 -6.88 15.83 26.55
C LEU A 36 -6.86 15.60 28.07
N GLN A 37 -5.71 15.22 28.64
CA GLN A 37 -5.52 15.01 30.09
C GLN A 37 -6.45 13.91 30.65
N ASP A 38 -6.57 12.82 29.90
CA ASP A 38 -7.37 11.63 30.23
C ASP A 38 -8.89 11.83 30.32
N GLU A 39 -9.40 12.98 29.87
CA GLU A 39 -10.82 13.20 29.68
C GLU A 39 -11.35 12.44 28.47
N ASP A 40 -12.63 12.04 28.54
CA ASP A 40 -13.31 11.42 27.41
C ASP A 40 -13.46 12.41 26.26
N ILE A 41 -13.27 11.94 25.03
CA ILE A 41 -13.19 12.82 23.86
C ILE A 41 -14.55 13.48 23.57
N ALA A 42 -15.64 12.75 23.85
CA ALA A 42 -17.01 13.25 23.73
C ALA A 42 -17.32 14.38 24.72
N SER A 43 -16.72 14.39 25.93
CA SER A 43 -16.97 15.45 26.93
C SER A 43 -16.22 16.75 26.61
N CYS A 44 -15.19 16.70 25.76
CA CYS A 44 -14.44 17.87 25.33
C CYS A 44 -15.19 18.69 24.27
N SER A 45 -14.96 20.01 24.21
CA SER A 45 -15.47 20.83 23.09
C SER A 45 -14.71 20.54 21.80
N GLN A 46 -15.35 20.73 20.64
CA GLN A 46 -14.69 20.53 19.33
C GLN A 46 -13.46 21.44 19.20
N LYS A 47 -13.59 22.71 19.60
CA LYS A 47 -12.48 23.66 19.67
C LYS A 47 -11.31 23.16 20.52
N ARG A 48 -11.56 22.65 21.74
CA ARG A 48 -10.48 22.11 22.60
C ARG A 48 -9.76 20.94 21.93
N VAL A 49 -10.51 20.04 21.29
CA VAL A 49 -9.93 18.91 20.54
C VAL A 49 -9.07 19.40 19.37
N ILE A 50 -9.53 20.43 18.64
CA ILE A 50 -8.75 21.03 17.55
C ILE A 50 -7.49 21.69 18.10
N ASP A 51 -7.60 22.43 19.21
CA ASP A 51 -6.50 23.18 19.79
C ASP A 51 -5.36 22.26 20.26
N VAL A 52 -5.65 21.11 20.88
CA VAL A 52 -4.60 20.16 21.28
C VAL A 52 -3.99 19.41 20.09
N VAL A 53 -4.73 19.25 19.00
CA VAL A 53 -4.25 18.52 17.82
C VAL A 53 -3.44 19.42 16.89
N GLN A 54 -3.76 20.71 16.77
CA GLN A 54 -3.06 21.62 15.86
C GLN A 54 -1.58 21.81 16.21
N ASP A 55 -1.22 21.60 17.47
CA ASP A 55 0.15 21.68 18.00
C ASP A 55 1.04 20.51 17.55
N ILE A 56 0.49 19.48 16.90
CA ILE A 56 1.26 18.34 16.39
C ILE A 56 1.83 18.67 15.01
N ASP A 57 3.16 18.68 14.85
CA ASP A 57 3.83 19.02 13.59
C ASP A 57 3.34 18.22 12.36
N ASN A 58 3.01 16.95 12.54
CA ASN A 58 2.64 16.07 11.44
C ASN A 58 1.14 16.18 11.11
N ARG A 59 0.81 16.84 10.01
CA ARG A 59 -0.58 16.98 9.51
C ARG A 59 -1.33 15.66 9.30
N ASN A 60 -0.66 14.57 8.89
CA ASN A 60 -1.30 13.26 8.80
C ASN A 60 -1.67 12.71 10.18
N SER A 61 -0.82 12.92 11.18
CA SER A 61 -1.14 12.60 12.58
C SER A 61 -2.30 13.46 13.08
N GLN A 62 -2.32 14.76 12.77
CA GLN A 62 -3.46 15.63 13.09
C GLN A 62 -4.75 15.07 12.50
N GLN A 63 -4.77 14.78 11.20
CA GLN A 63 -5.94 14.22 10.51
C GLN A 63 -6.40 12.90 11.14
N ALA A 64 -5.47 12.03 11.53
CA ALA A 64 -5.79 10.76 12.16
C ALA A 64 -6.49 10.92 13.53
N LEU A 65 -6.04 11.88 14.34
CA LEU A 65 -6.65 12.16 15.65
C LEU A 65 -8.01 12.85 15.50
N ILE A 66 -8.14 13.83 14.61
CA ILE A 66 -9.42 14.49 14.34
C ILE A 66 -10.44 13.50 13.76
N ASN A 67 -10.02 12.57 12.91
CA ASN A 67 -10.88 11.50 12.41
C ASN A 67 -11.44 10.62 13.55
N VAL A 68 -10.64 10.35 14.59
CA VAL A 68 -11.12 9.62 15.77
C VAL A 68 -12.16 10.43 16.52
N ALA A 69 -11.88 11.70 16.82
CA ALA A 69 -12.82 12.59 17.51
C ALA A 69 -14.14 12.73 16.76
N PHE A 70 -14.06 12.92 15.43
CA PHE A 70 -15.22 13.00 14.55
C PHE A 70 -16.08 11.74 14.64
N LEU A 71 -15.46 10.54 14.59
CA LEU A 71 -16.21 9.28 14.66
C LEU A 71 -16.87 9.09 16.03
N ILE A 72 -16.15 9.34 17.13
CA ILE A 72 -16.70 9.21 18.49
C ILE A 72 -17.92 10.10 18.64
N ARG A 73 -17.78 11.40 18.34
CA ARG A 73 -18.89 12.35 18.44
C ARG A 73 -20.05 11.99 17.54
N ARG A 74 -19.78 11.48 16.33
CA ARG A 74 -20.83 11.00 15.42
C ARG A 74 -21.58 9.80 15.99
N TYR A 75 -20.90 8.87 16.66
CA TYR A 75 -21.55 7.71 17.29
C TYR A 75 -22.37 8.08 18.52
N GLU A 76 -21.97 9.15 19.22
CA GLU A 76 -22.72 9.74 20.34
C GLU A 76 -23.74 10.80 19.86
N GLU A 77 -24.01 10.89 18.55
CA GLU A 77 -24.97 11.82 17.92
C GLU A 77 -24.74 13.31 18.25
N MET A 78 -23.49 13.69 18.52
CA MET A 78 -23.09 15.04 18.86
C MET A 78 -22.73 15.89 17.62
N GLY A 79 -22.71 17.21 17.79
CA GLY A 79 -22.24 18.14 16.75
C GLY A 79 -20.78 17.89 16.32
N ILE A 80 -20.54 17.93 15.00
CA ILE A 80 -19.27 17.60 14.33
C ILE A 80 -18.79 18.68 13.33
N ASN A 81 -19.47 19.82 13.25
CA ASN A 81 -19.26 20.80 12.19
C ASN A 81 -17.83 21.38 12.17
N GLU A 82 -17.27 21.72 13.32
CA GLU A 82 -15.92 22.28 13.42
C GLU A 82 -14.86 21.23 13.11
N LEU A 83 -15.06 20.00 13.60
CA LEU A 83 -14.18 18.87 13.29
C LEU A 83 -14.20 18.56 11.79
N ASP A 84 -15.37 18.58 11.16
CA ASP A 84 -15.50 18.33 9.71
C ASP A 84 -14.84 19.43 8.88
N ALA A 85 -15.02 20.70 9.26
CA ALA A 85 -14.35 21.83 8.62
C ALA A 85 -12.82 21.72 8.75
N TYR A 86 -12.32 21.38 9.94
CA TYR A 86 -10.89 21.20 10.17
C TYR A 86 -10.33 20.00 9.36
N ARG A 87 -11.07 18.88 9.26
CA ARG A 87 -10.70 17.73 8.43
C ARG A 87 -10.54 18.10 6.98
N LYS A 88 -11.50 18.85 6.42
CA LYS A 88 -11.46 19.33 5.03
C LYS A 88 -10.27 20.25 4.79
N LYS A 89 -10.02 21.20 5.71
CA LYS A 89 -8.85 22.09 5.66
C LYS A 89 -7.54 21.29 5.67
N ASN A 90 -7.39 20.35 6.59
CA ASN A 90 -6.19 19.52 6.68
C ASN A 90 -6.00 18.61 5.45
N GLU A 91 -7.08 18.10 4.86
CA GLU A 91 -6.99 17.31 3.62
C GLU A 91 -6.43 18.11 2.45
N VAL A 92 -6.75 19.40 2.34
CA VAL A 92 -6.16 20.29 1.32
C VAL A 92 -4.66 20.47 1.59
N LEU A 93 -4.28 20.85 2.82
CA LEU A 93 -2.88 21.05 3.20
C LEU A 93 -2.03 19.78 3.03
N ILE A 94 -2.59 18.60 3.33
CA ILE A 94 -1.91 17.31 3.13
C ILE A 94 -1.69 17.04 1.65
N ARG A 95 -2.66 17.39 0.79
CA ARG A 95 -2.52 17.25 -0.68
C ARG A 95 -1.45 18.19 -1.23
N GLU A 96 -1.45 19.45 -0.82
CA GLU A 96 -0.44 20.45 -1.22
C GLU A 96 0.97 19.99 -0.82
N LYS A 97 1.19 19.62 0.45
CA LYS A 97 2.49 19.12 0.91
C LYS A 97 2.94 17.85 0.18
N LYS A 98 1.99 16.97 -0.18
CA LYS A 98 2.28 15.76 -0.95
C LYS A 98 2.70 16.10 -2.38
N PHE A 99 2.09 17.11 -2.99
CA PHE A 99 2.49 17.65 -4.29
C PHE A 99 3.91 18.23 -4.23
N GLU A 100 4.21 19.12 -3.29
CA GLU A 100 5.57 19.67 -3.10
C GLU A 100 6.63 18.57 -2.92
N THR A 101 6.30 17.55 -2.13
CA THR A 101 7.19 16.40 -1.90
C THR A 101 7.39 15.57 -3.18
N ASN A 102 6.36 15.45 -4.01
CA ASN A 102 6.40 14.73 -5.27
C ASN A 102 7.21 15.49 -6.33
N GLU A 103 7.03 16.80 -6.43
CA GLU A 103 7.78 17.66 -7.35
C GLU A 103 9.28 17.59 -7.05
N ALA A 104 9.67 17.73 -5.78
CA ALA A 104 11.06 17.58 -5.34
C ALA A 104 11.63 16.16 -5.53
N LEU A 105 10.77 15.17 -5.75
CA LEU A 105 11.15 13.78 -6.01
C LEU A 105 11.27 13.49 -7.51
N ALA A 106 10.55 14.22 -8.37
CA ALA A 106 10.54 14.01 -9.82
C ALA A 106 11.97 14.04 -10.41
N GLU A 107 12.78 15.01 -9.99
CA GLU A 107 14.18 15.14 -10.42
C GLU A 107 15.10 14.00 -9.92
N LYS A 108 14.66 13.25 -8.91
CA LYS A 108 15.46 12.20 -8.24
C LYS A 108 14.99 10.78 -8.61
N LEU A 109 13.91 10.65 -9.37
CA LEU A 109 13.46 9.34 -9.83
C LEU A 109 14.30 8.91 -11.03
N PRO A 110 14.78 7.65 -11.08
CA PRO A 110 15.43 7.15 -12.27
C PRO A 110 14.42 7.07 -13.41
N ALA A 111 14.92 7.20 -14.65
CA ALA A 111 14.15 6.88 -15.83
C ALA A 111 13.70 5.41 -15.81
N TYR A 112 12.56 5.10 -16.43
CA TYR A 112 12.07 3.74 -16.54
C TYR A 112 13.10 2.80 -17.19
N ASP A 113 13.76 3.25 -18.25
CA ASP A 113 14.79 2.46 -18.94
C ASP A 113 16.00 2.15 -18.05
N THR A 114 16.37 3.06 -17.14
CA THR A 114 17.42 2.79 -16.14
C THR A 114 17.03 1.64 -15.20
N LEU A 115 15.74 1.54 -14.83
CA LEU A 115 15.24 0.42 -14.04
C LEU A 115 15.22 -0.89 -14.84
N VAL A 116 14.90 -0.83 -16.14
CA VAL A 116 14.98 -1.98 -17.07
C VAL A 116 16.42 -2.47 -17.17
N ASP A 117 17.37 -1.57 -17.43
CA ASP A 117 18.80 -1.88 -17.51
C ASP A 117 19.32 -2.49 -16.21
N TYR A 118 18.87 -1.97 -15.07
CA TYR A 118 19.21 -2.55 -13.76
C TYR A 118 18.71 -4.00 -13.64
N VAL A 119 17.45 -4.26 -14.01
CA VAL A 119 16.89 -5.63 -14.01
C VAL A 119 17.72 -6.56 -14.89
N ASP A 120 18.09 -6.13 -16.09
CA ASP A 120 18.93 -6.91 -16.99
C ASP A 120 20.35 -7.12 -16.46
N SER A 121 20.91 -6.12 -15.77
CA SER A 121 22.22 -6.24 -15.12
C SER A 121 22.23 -7.31 -14.02
N LEU A 122 21.12 -7.51 -13.31
CA LEU A 122 20.98 -8.54 -12.28
C LEU A 122 21.05 -9.96 -12.88
N LEU A 123 20.50 -10.15 -14.08
CA LEU A 123 20.64 -11.42 -14.81
C LEU A 123 22.09 -11.71 -15.16
N LYS A 124 22.79 -10.72 -15.74
CA LYS A 124 24.22 -10.84 -16.10
C LYS A 124 25.07 -11.16 -14.88
N ALA A 125 24.75 -10.55 -13.74
CA ALA A 125 25.42 -10.79 -12.46
C ALA A 125 24.94 -12.06 -11.73
N LYS A 126 24.03 -12.85 -12.31
CA LYS A 126 23.43 -14.06 -11.71
C LYS A 126 22.74 -13.81 -10.36
N LYS A 127 22.28 -12.59 -10.11
CA LYS A 127 21.52 -12.18 -8.91
C LYS A 127 20.04 -12.50 -9.09
N TYR A 128 19.71 -13.78 -9.17
CA TYR A 128 18.39 -14.26 -9.60
C TYR A 128 17.23 -13.87 -8.67
N ILE A 129 17.46 -13.88 -7.36
CA ILE A 129 16.43 -13.46 -6.39
C ILE A 129 16.09 -11.98 -6.58
N GLN A 130 17.11 -11.12 -6.65
CA GLN A 130 16.94 -9.69 -6.89
C GLN A 130 16.28 -9.44 -8.25
N TYR A 131 16.68 -10.18 -9.29
CA TYR A 131 16.06 -10.10 -10.61
C TYR A 131 14.56 -10.34 -10.52
N ILE A 132 14.12 -11.44 -9.90
CA ILE A 132 12.69 -11.78 -9.78
C ILE A 132 11.93 -10.69 -9.01
N ILE A 133 12.49 -10.21 -7.89
CA ILE A 133 11.84 -9.15 -7.09
C ILE A 133 11.67 -7.88 -7.93
N ASN A 134 12.72 -7.41 -8.58
CA ASN A 134 12.65 -6.19 -9.38
C ASN A 134 11.78 -6.37 -10.63
N TYR A 135 11.80 -7.55 -11.26
CA TYR A 135 10.91 -7.87 -12.37
C TYR A 135 9.43 -7.78 -11.97
N LEU A 136 9.05 -8.37 -10.84
CA LEU A 136 7.67 -8.31 -10.35
C LEU A 136 7.24 -6.89 -9.97
N LEU A 137 8.15 -6.08 -9.41
CA LEU A 137 7.90 -4.67 -9.12
C LEU A 137 7.73 -3.83 -10.40
N LEU A 138 8.63 -4.03 -11.37
CA LEU A 138 8.69 -3.22 -12.59
C LEU A 138 7.55 -3.54 -13.56
N TYR A 139 7.25 -4.82 -13.78
CA TYR A 139 6.29 -5.28 -14.80
C TYR A 139 4.91 -5.62 -14.25
N TYR A 140 4.80 -5.97 -12.96
CA TYR A 140 3.52 -6.30 -12.32
C TYR A 140 3.16 -5.37 -11.15
N GLN A 141 3.95 -4.33 -10.88
CA GLN A 141 3.64 -3.25 -9.94
C GLN A 141 3.11 -3.72 -8.58
N VAL A 142 3.62 -4.85 -8.10
CA VAL A 142 3.11 -5.50 -6.89
C VAL A 142 3.53 -4.75 -5.63
N ARG A 143 2.82 -4.98 -4.52
CA ARG A 143 3.17 -4.40 -3.22
C ARG A 143 4.22 -5.24 -2.50
N ASN A 144 4.90 -4.65 -1.52
CA ASN A 144 5.82 -5.38 -0.63
C ASN A 144 5.21 -6.69 -0.10
N ALA A 145 3.98 -6.65 0.41
CA ALA A 145 3.31 -7.84 0.95
C ALA A 145 3.02 -8.92 -0.11
N ASP A 146 2.81 -8.51 -1.36
CA ASP A 146 2.55 -9.44 -2.46
C ASP A 146 3.82 -10.24 -2.82
N LEU A 147 5.01 -9.71 -2.50
CA LEU A 147 6.31 -10.36 -2.71
C LEU A 147 6.63 -11.41 -1.63
N ILE A 148 5.84 -11.50 -0.56
CA ILE A 148 5.93 -12.61 0.41
C ILE A 148 5.24 -13.83 -0.21
N PHE A 149 6.00 -14.65 -0.94
CA PHE A 149 5.50 -15.87 -1.57
C PHE A 149 6.42 -17.06 -1.37
N ASP A 150 5.84 -18.26 -1.41
CA ASP A 150 6.59 -19.51 -1.47
C ASP A 150 6.92 -19.85 -2.93
N PHE A 151 8.18 -20.19 -3.19
CA PHE A 151 8.59 -20.77 -4.47
C PHE A 151 8.28 -22.27 -4.48
N VAL A 152 7.50 -22.71 -5.45
CA VAL A 152 7.07 -24.12 -5.56
C VAL A 152 7.13 -24.63 -6.99
N VAL A 153 7.33 -25.94 -7.15
CA VAL A 153 7.36 -26.61 -8.47
C VAL A 153 6.15 -27.53 -8.69
N LEU A 154 5.43 -27.91 -7.64
CA LEU A 154 4.25 -28.77 -7.73
C LEU A 154 2.97 -27.97 -7.42
N LYS A 155 1.94 -28.15 -8.26
CA LYS A 155 0.62 -27.53 -8.07
C LYS A 155 0.01 -27.83 -6.70
N LYS A 156 0.22 -29.04 -6.19
CA LYS A 156 -0.38 -29.46 -4.92
C LYS A 156 0.11 -28.64 -3.72
N ASP A 157 1.24 -27.94 -3.86
CA ASP A 157 1.84 -27.14 -2.81
C ASP A 157 1.25 -25.72 -2.76
N THR A 158 0.39 -25.34 -3.72
CA THR A 158 -0.28 -24.01 -3.76
C THR A 158 -1.64 -24.00 -3.06
N LYS A 159 -1.91 -24.96 -2.16
CA LYS A 159 -3.25 -25.16 -1.58
C LYS A 159 -3.55 -24.25 -0.38
N ASP A 160 -2.52 -23.82 0.34
CA ASP A 160 -2.71 -22.99 1.52
C ASP A 160 -3.04 -21.55 1.10
N LYS A 161 -4.27 -21.12 1.38
CA LYS A 161 -4.80 -19.79 1.03
C LYS A 161 -4.26 -18.66 1.93
N SER A 162 -3.47 -18.98 2.95
CA SER A 162 -2.78 -18.00 3.80
C SER A 162 -1.44 -17.55 3.24
N LYS A 163 -1.06 -18.00 2.04
CA LYS A 163 0.22 -17.68 1.40
C LYS A 163 0.07 -17.28 -0.06
N ASN A 164 1.00 -16.48 -0.54
CA ASN A 164 1.20 -16.25 -1.97
C ASN A 164 2.18 -17.30 -2.52
N TYR A 165 2.16 -17.54 -3.83
CA TYR A 165 3.02 -18.54 -4.47
C TYR A 165 3.60 -18.03 -5.77
N LEU A 166 4.83 -18.42 -6.04
CA LEU A 166 5.44 -18.36 -7.36
C LEU A 166 5.64 -19.81 -7.84
N TRP A 167 4.65 -20.33 -8.56
CA TRP A 167 4.63 -21.73 -8.97
C TRP A 167 5.18 -21.91 -10.38
N LEU A 168 6.34 -22.56 -10.49
CA LEU A 168 6.91 -22.95 -11.77
C LEU A 168 6.18 -24.18 -12.33
N ASN A 169 5.43 -23.99 -13.41
CA ASN A 169 4.89 -25.08 -14.21
C ASN A 169 5.83 -25.37 -15.40
N ALA A 170 6.84 -26.21 -15.14
CA ALA A 170 7.87 -26.54 -16.12
C ALA A 170 7.30 -27.16 -17.41
N ARG A 171 6.25 -27.99 -17.30
CA ARG A 171 5.58 -28.63 -18.43
C ARG A 171 4.96 -27.61 -19.39
N MET A 172 4.30 -26.60 -18.83
CA MET A 172 3.64 -25.55 -19.62
C MET A 172 4.54 -24.34 -19.89
N LYS A 173 5.84 -24.41 -19.55
CA LYS A 173 6.83 -23.35 -19.70
C LYS A 173 6.35 -21.98 -19.19
N ARG A 174 5.71 -21.96 -18.03
CA ARG A 174 5.17 -20.74 -17.43
C ARG A 174 5.22 -20.77 -15.92
N VAL A 175 5.15 -19.58 -15.33
CA VAL A 175 5.11 -19.40 -13.89
C VAL A 175 3.74 -18.83 -13.52
N HIS A 176 3.07 -19.49 -12.58
CA HIS A 176 1.82 -19.01 -12.01
C HIS A 176 2.16 -18.21 -10.75
N TYR A 177 2.00 -16.90 -10.82
CA TYR A 177 2.11 -16.02 -9.66
C TYR A 177 0.72 -15.87 -9.02
N ILE A 178 0.54 -16.52 -7.87
CA ILE A 178 -0.73 -16.64 -7.17
C ILE A 178 -0.69 -15.78 -5.92
N ARG A 179 -1.60 -14.82 -5.82
CA ARG A 179 -1.75 -13.91 -4.68
C ARG A 179 -3.05 -14.23 -3.93
N ASN A 180 -2.92 -14.83 -2.76
CA ASN A 180 -4.03 -15.07 -1.83
C ASN A 180 -4.05 -14.07 -0.67
N VAL A 181 -2.88 -13.55 -0.27
CA VAL A 181 -2.71 -12.58 0.81
C VAL A 181 -2.28 -11.25 0.20
N TYR A 182 -3.26 -10.37 0.03
CA TYR A 182 -3.08 -8.99 -0.40
C TYR A 182 -4.20 -8.11 0.17
N LYS A 183 -4.03 -6.78 0.09
CA LYS A 183 -4.86 -5.78 0.78
C LYS A 183 -6.38 -5.97 0.63
N THR A 184 -6.84 -6.46 -0.52
CA THR A 184 -8.26 -6.59 -0.84
C THR A 184 -8.71 -8.02 -1.13
N ALA A 185 -7.87 -9.02 -0.81
CA ALA A 185 -8.18 -10.43 -0.99
C ALA A 185 -9.42 -10.86 -0.20
N LYS A 186 -9.50 -10.39 1.05
CA LYS A 186 -10.55 -10.71 2.02
C LYS A 186 -11.07 -9.40 2.63
N ILE A 187 -12.32 -9.06 2.34
CA ILE A 187 -12.99 -7.88 2.91
C ILE A 187 -14.23 -8.40 3.60
N ILE A 188 -14.19 -8.47 4.94
CA ILE A 188 -15.34 -8.89 5.73
C ILE A 188 -16.19 -7.67 6.03
N LYS A 189 -17.43 -7.67 5.53
CA LYS A 189 -18.42 -6.63 5.84
C LYS A 189 -18.95 -6.80 7.27
N SER A 190 -19.60 -5.77 7.80
CA SER A 190 -20.22 -5.78 9.13
C SER A 190 -21.21 -6.93 9.34
N ASN A 191 -21.82 -7.44 8.27
CA ASN A 191 -22.73 -8.59 8.29
C ASN A 191 -22.02 -9.96 8.18
N GLY A 192 -20.69 -10.00 8.32
CA GLY A 192 -19.90 -11.24 8.22
C GLY A 192 -19.67 -11.75 6.79
N LYS A 193 -20.26 -11.11 5.76
CA LYS A 193 -20.09 -11.54 4.36
C LYS A 193 -18.71 -11.16 3.85
N ASP A 194 -18.04 -12.11 3.20
CA ASP A 194 -16.83 -11.82 2.42
C ASP A 194 -17.22 -11.14 1.11
N ALA A 195 -16.66 -9.95 0.90
CA ALA A 195 -16.77 -9.14 -0.29
C ALA A 195 -15.38 -8.83 -0.88
N GLY A 196 -14.36 -9.61 -0.48
CA GLY A 196 -13.03 -9.51 -1.07
C GLY A 196 -13.01 -9.93 -2.53
N TYR A 197 -11.95 -9.54 -3.23
CA TYR A 197 -11.76 -9.88 -4.65
C TYR A 197 -11.28 -11.33 -4.86
N GLY A 198 -11.03 -12.09 -3.78
CA GLY A 198 -10.58 -13.47 -3.85
C GLY A 198 -9.13 -13.60 -4.34
N GLN A 199 -8.78 -14.74 -4.91
CA GLN A 199 -7.43 -15.01 -5.39
C GLN A 199 -7.15 -14.24 -6.69
N LYS A 200 -5.96 -13.62 -6.79
CA LYS A 200 -5.43 -13.13 -8.07
C LYS A 200 -4.37 -14.08 -8.59
N ALA A 201 -4.38 -14.37 -9.89
CA ALA A 201 -3.37 -15.19 -10.54
C ALA A 201 -2.87 -14.50 -11.81
N ILE A 202 -1.55 -14.47 -11.99
CA ILE A 202 -0.88 -13.96 -13.18
C ILE A 202 -0.07 -15.11 -13.79
N ASN A 203 -0.18 -15.28 -15.10
CA ASN A 203 0.63 -16.24 -15.85
C ASN A 203 1.82 -15.49 -16.47
N ILE A 204 3.02 -15.78 -16.00
CA ILE A 204 4.27 -15.21 -16.52
C ILE A 204 4.85 -16.20 -17.53
N THR A 205 4.89 -15.80 -18.80
CA THR A 205 5.39 -16.61 -19.92
C THR A 205 6.69 -16.08 -20.51
N ASP A 206 7.24 -15.01 -19.95
CA ASP A 206 8.53 -14.46 -20.38
C ASP A 206 9.63 -15.54 -20.32
N PRO A 207 10.30 -15.87 -21.45
CA PRO A 207 11.25 -16.97 -21.50
C PRO A 207 12.44 -16.79 -20.54
N VAL A 208 12.88 -15.55 -20.34
CA VAL A 208 14.02 -15.23 -19.47
C VAL A 208 13.64 -15.46 -18.02
N PHE A 209 12.51 -14.93 -17.58
CA PHE A 209 11.96 -15.15 -16.24
C PHE A 209 11.72 -16.64 -15.98
N VAL A 210 11.07 -17.35 -16.89
CA VAL A 210 10.86 -18.81 -16.78
C VAL A 210 12.21 -19.55 -16.73
N GLY A 211 13.21 -19.09 -17.47
CA GLY A 211 14.57 -19.62 -17.43
C GLY A 211 15.20 -19.48 -16.04
N VAL A 212 15.16 -18.29 -15.45
CA VAL A 212 15.65 -18.04 -14.09
C VAL A 212 14.94 -18.91 -13.06
N MET A 213 13.61 -19.04 -13.16
CA MET A 213 12.84 -19.90 -12.25
C MET A 213 13.25 -21.37 -12.36
N LYS A 214 13.60 -21.86 -13.55
CA LYS A 214 14.13 -23.22 -13.74
C LYS A 214 15.52 -23.40 -13.12
N LEU A 215 16.37 -22.39 -13.19
CA LEU A 215 17.69 -22.43 -12.54
C LEU A 215 17.53 -22.56 -11.01
N LEU A 216 16.64 -21.75 -10.40
CA LEU A 216 16.33 -21.85 -8.98
C LEU A 216 15.71 -23.21 -8.60
N ALA A 217 14.85 -23.78 -9.45
CA ALA A 217 14.32 -25.13 -9.23
C ALA A 217 15.42 -26.20 -9.24
N ALA A 218 16.39 -26.08 -10.14
CA ALA A 218 17.52 -27.00 -10.22
C ALA A 218 18.43 -26.87 -8.99
N GLU A 219 18.68 -25.65 -8.52
CA GLU A 219 19.43 -25.36 -7.30
C GLU A 219 18.73 -25.93 -6.06
N GLN A 220 17.43 -25.68 -5.89
CA GLN A 220 16.62 -26.28 -4.82
C GLN A 220 16.73 -27.80 -4.79
N LYS A 221 16.67 -28.45 -5.97
CA LYS A 221 16.82 -29.90 -6.08
C LYS A 221 18.22 -30.36 -5.71
N LYS A 222 19.25 -29.64 -6.15
CA LYS A 222 20.66 -29.95 -5.89
C LYS A 222 20.99 -29.84 -4.40
N GLU A 223 20.52 -28.78 -3.74
CA GLU A 223 20.81 -28.50 -2.34
C GLU A 223 19.82 -29.14 -1.37
N ASN A 224 18.70 -29.66 -1.88
CA ASN A 224 17.56 -30.17 -1.10
C ASN A 224 17.06 -29.16 -0.06
N LYS A 225 17.04 -27.87 -0.42
CA LYS A 225 16.65 -26.75 0.43
C LYS A 225 15.64 -25.85 -0.27
N PRO A 226 14.64 -25.31 0.44
CA PRO A 226 13.70 -24.36 -0.15
C PRO A 226 14.42 -23.08 -0.60
N ILE A 227 13.99 -22.50 -1.72
CA ILE A 227 14.43 -21.16 -2.11
C ILE A 227 13.72 -20.15 -1.23
N VAL A 228 14.49 -19.38 -0.48
CA VAL A 228 14.00 -18.34 0.43
C VAL A 228 14.35 -16.98 -0.15
N PHE A 229 13.33 -16.19 -0.48
CA PHE A 229 13.51 -14.83 -1.02
C PHE A 229 13.81 -13.81 0.08
N PHE A 230 13.17 -13.99 1.24
CA PHE A 230 13.32 -13.11 2.40
C PHE A 230 13.53 -13.97 3.64
N PRO A 231 14.65 -13.80 4.37
CA PRO A 231 14.89 -14.58 5.58
C PRO A 231 13.95 -14.19 6.73
N ILE A 232 13.50 -12.92 6.76
CA ILE A 232 12.59 -12.38 7.78
C ILE A 232 11.55 -11.49 7.08
N THR A 233 10.27 -11.81 7.26
CA THR A 233 9.16 -11.10 6.58
C THR A 233 8.68 -9.86 7.32
N ASP A 234 8.95 -9.75 8.63
CA ASP A 234 8.50 -8.63 9.48
C ASP A 234 9.05 -7.26 9.04
N ASN A 235 10.20 -7.25 8.36
CA ASN A 235 10.80 -6.04 7.80
C ASN A 235 11.06 -6.17 6.29
N ILE A 236 10.11 -6.74 5.56
CA ILE A 236 10.25 -6.93 4.11
C ILE A 236 10.54 -5.64 3.36
N GLY A 237 9.99 -4.50 3.80
CA GLY A 237 10.24 -3.20 3.16
C GLY A 237 11.72 -2.83 3.14
N TYR A 238 12.44 -3.10 4.23
CA TYR A 238 13.89 -2.89 4.30
C TYR A 238 14.67 -3.80 3.37
N TYR A 239 14.31 -5.09 3.29
CA TYR A 239 14.98 -6.04 2.40
C TYR A 239 14.72 -5.72 0.92
N ILE A 240 13.48 -5.40 0.56
CA ILE A 240 13.15 -4.98 -0.80
C ILE A 240 13.94 -3.73 -1.16
N LYS A 241 14.00 -2.74 -0.27
CA LYS A 241 14.81 -1.54 -0.47
C LYS A 241 16.24 -1.93 -0.84
N LYS A 242 16.91 -2.77 -0.06
CA LYS A 242 18.28 -3.26 -0.34
C LYS A 242 18.47 -4.03 -1.64
N MET A 243 17.41 -4.63 -2.19
CA MET A 243 17.47 -5.42 -3.43
C MET A 243 17.16 -4.60 -4.68
N THR A 244 16.57 -3.43 -4.51
CA THR A 244 16.16 -2.53 -5.60
C THR A 244 17.27 -1.56 -6.01
N TYR A 245 17.17 -1.02 -7.23
CA TYR A 245 18.07 0.00 -7.75
C TYR A 245 18.28 1.11 -6.71
N GLU A 246 19.54 1.43 -6.41
CA GLU A 246 19.95 2.49 -5.46
C GLU A 246 19.17 2.56 -4.14
N ASN A 247 18.71 1.42 -3.63
CA ASN A 247 17.88 1.38 -2.43
C ASN A 247 16.57 2.18 -2.53
N LEU A 248 15.93 2.22 -3.70
CA LEU A 248 14.69 2.96 -3.91
C LEU A 248 13.49 2.38 -3.15
N GLY A 249 13.37 1.06 -3.16
CA GLY A 249 12.20 0.35 -2.67
C GLY A 249 10.98 0.43 -3.60
N GLU A 250 9.92 -0.28 -3.21
CA GLU A 250 8.72 -0.51 -4.03
C GLU A 250 7.97 0.78 -4.40
N THR A 251 7.83 1.74 -3.48
CA THR A 251 7.07 2.97 -3.73
C THR A 251 7.72 3.86 -4.77
N LEU A 252 9.05 4.02 -4.72
CA LEU A 252 9.77 4.89 -5.67
C LEU A 252 9.85 4.24 -7.06
N ILE A 253 10.07 2.92 -7.15
CA ILE A 253 9.94 2.19 -8.42
C ILE A 253 8.54 2.37 -9.00
N PHE A 254 7.51 2.23 -8.17
CA PHE A 254 6.13 2.37 -8.64
C PHE A 254 5.84 3.78 -9.15
N LYS A 255 6.35 4.83 -8.49
CA LYS A 255 6.27 6.22 -8.98
C LYS A 255 6.96 6.39 -10.33
N ALA A 256 8.16 5.85 -10.51
CA ALA A 256 8.87 5.91 -11.79
C ALA A 256 8.08 5.23 -12.93
N VAL A 257 7.47 4.07 -12.66
CA VAL A 257 6.59 3.37 -13.62
C VAL A 257 5.35 4.19 -13.96
N VAL A 258 4.67 4.76 -12.95
CA VAL A 258 3.48 5.58 -13.15
C VAL A 258 3.81 6.83 -13.96
N ASN A 259 4.91 7.52 -13.65
CA ASN A 259 5.31 8.71 -14.37
C ASN A 259 5.61 8.41 -15.84
N HIS A 260 6.33 7.32 -16.12
CA HIS A 260 6.66 6.92 -17.49
C HIS A 260 5.41 6.58 -18.34
N PHE A 261 4.39 5.97 -17.74
CA PHE A 261 3.17 5.57 -18.44
C PHE A 261 1.96 6.50 -18.20
N ARG A 262 2.17 7.71 -17.65
CA ARG A 262 1.08 8.60 -17.22
C ARG A 262 0.10 9.00 -18.33
N ASP A 263 0.60 9.11 -19.56
CA ASP A 263 -0.21 9.45 -20.74
C ASP A 263 -0.73 8.20 -21.48
N ASN A 264 -0.37 7.00 -21.04
CA ASN A 264 -0.78 5.74 -21.67
C ASN A 264 -1.93 5.09 -20.91
N VAL A 265 -3.16 5.41 -21.32
CA VAL A 265 -4.40 4.90 -20.69
C VAL A 265 -4.46 3.37 -20.62
N ASN A 266 -3.99 2.67 -21.65
CA ASN A 266 -4.01 1.20 -21.67
C ASN A 266 -3.04 0.62 -20.64
N MET A 267 -1.86 1.22 -20.51
CA MET A 267 -0.90 0.84 -19.47
C MET A 267 -1.39 1.19 -18.08
N LEU A 268 -2.04 2.36 -17.87
CA LEU A 268 -2.64 2.71 -16.59
C LEU A 268 -3.74 1.71 -16.16
N LYS A 269 -4.56 1.22 -17.09
CA LYS A 269 -5.54 0.15 -16.82
C LYS A 269 -4.86 -1.16 -16.40
N GLN A 270 -3.75 -1.52 -17.07
CA GLN A 270 -2.97 -2.70 -16.69
C GLN A 270 -2.35 -2.54 -15.30
N ILE A 271 -1.79 -1.35 -14.99
CA ILE A 271 -1.25 -1.00 -13.69
C ILE A 271 -2.33 -1.08 -12.61
N GLU A 272 -3.53 -0.52 -12.86
CA GLU A 272 -4.69 -0.61 -11.97
C GLU A 272 -5.04 -2.07 -11.65
N PHE A 273 -5.12 -2.92 -12.67
CA PHE A 273 -5.44 -4.35 -12.50
C PHE A 273 -4.38 -5.06 -11.65
N ASN A 274 -3.11 -4.86 -12.01
CA ASN A 274 -1.93 -5.44 -11.39
C ASN A 274 -1.84 -5.04 -9.90
N ARG A 275 -1.91 -3.74 -9.64
CA ARG A 275 -1.80 -3.11 -8.32
C ARG A 275 -3.05 -3.33 -7.47
N GLY A 276 -4.24 -3.37 -8.07
CA GLY A 276 -5.51 -3.31 -7.34
C GLY A 276 -5.71 -1.96 -6.64
N ALA A 277 -5.51 -0.88 -7.38
CA ALA A 277 -5.82 0.50 -6.98
C ALA A 277 -6.40 1.23 -8.19
N THR A 278 -7.42 2.06 -8.00
CA THR A 278 -8.05 2.77 -9.11
C THR A 278 -7.09 3.74 -9.78
N ILE A 279 -7.28 4.02 -11.07
CA ILE A 279 -6.45 4.99 -11.81
C ILE A 279 -6.41 6.34 -11.07
N LYS A 280 -7.56 6.82 -10.56
CA LYS A 280 -7.61 8.05 -9.75
C LYS A 280 -6.65 7.99 -8.55
N VAL A 281 -6.68 6.91 -7.77
CA VAL A 281 -5.79 6.73 -6.61
C VAL A 281 -4.32 6.63 -7.03
N ILE A 282 -4.06 6.01 -8.20
CA ILE A 282 -2.71 5.88 -8.76
C ILE A 282 -2.18 7.28 -9.11
N LEU A 283 -2.92 8.06 -9.88
CA LEU A 283 -2.51 9.40 -10.28
C LEU A 283 -2.39 10.33 -9.06
N ASP A 284 -3.43 10.42 -8.20
CA ASP A 284 -3.43 11.27 -7.00
C ASP A 284 -2.27 10.99 -6.02
N SER A 285 -1.65 9.82 -6.09
CA SER A 285 -0.63 9.40 -5.11
C SER A 285 0.75 9.09 -5.64
N TYR A 286 0.84 8.70 -6.89
CA TYR A 286 2.07 8.16 -7.46
C TYR A 286 2.49 8.85 -8.75
N ASP A 287 1.58 9.57 -9.43
CA ASP A 287 2.01 10.56 -10.41
C ASP A 287 2.71 11.69 -9.64
N VAL A 288 3.95 11.98 -10.03
CA VAL A 288 4.78 13.00 -9.37
C VAL A 288 4.67 14.35 -10.07
N GLU A 289 4.07 14.38 -11.25
CA GLU A 289 3.87 15.56 -12.08
C GLU A 289 2.37 15.91 -12.20
N SER A 290 1.48 15.25 -11.45
CA SER A 290 0.05 15.58 -11.42
C SER A 290 -0.19 16.83 -10.57
N GLU A 291 -0.72 17.89 -11.17
CA GLU A 291 -1.21 19.05 -10.41
C GLU A 291 -2.39 18.67 -9.50
N PRO A 292 -2.58 19.35 -8.36
CA PRO A 292 -3.75 19.14 -7.53
C PRO A 292 -5.02 19.47 -8.32
N ILE A 293 -5.90 18.48 -8.52
CA ILE A 293 -7.24 18.74 -9.05
C ILE A 293 -8.02 19.50 -7.98
N ASN A 294 -8.08 20.82 -8.12
CA ASN A 294 -8.98 21.66 -7.34
C ASN A 294 -10.40 21.42 -7.83
N GLU A 295 -11.10 20.47 -7.19
CA GLU A 295 -12.56 20.36 -7.28
C GLU A 295 -13.19 21.60 -6.61
N GLY A 296 -13.11 22.75 -7.28
CA GLY A 296 -13.61 24.04 -6.79
C GLY A 296 -12.96 25.31 -7.36
N GLY A 297 -11.93 25.20 -8.22
CA GLY A 297 -11.28 26.38 -8.83
C GLY A 297 -11.59 26.49 -10.31
N ALA A 298 -12.16 27.62 -10.74
CA ALA A 298 -12.31 27.98 -12.15
C ALA A 298 -10.97 27.82 -12.90
N PRO A 299 -10.99 27.48 -14.20
CA PRO A 299 -9.78 27.22 -14.96
C PRO A 299 -8.89 28.46 -14.98
N HIS A 300 -7.68 28.35 -14.42
CA HIS A 300 -6.62 29.29 -14.73
C HIS A 300 -6.27 29.11 -16.20
N ALA A 301 -6.80 30.03 -17.03
CA ALA A 301 -6.35 30.22 -18.39
C ALA A 301 -4.83 30.48 -18.35
N GLN A 302 -4.05 29.52 -18.83
CA GLN A 302 -2.65 29.76 -19.17
C GLN A 302 -2.64 30.72 -20.36
N LEU A 303 -2.16 31.94 -20.13
CA LEU A 303 -1.73 32.84 -21.18
C LEU A 303 -0.46 32.25 -21.81
N ARG A 304 -0.59 31.79 -23.05
CA ARG A 304 0.45 31.84 -24.07
C ARG A 304 -0.16 32.41 -25.35
#